data_AF-A0A840EN04-F1
#
_entry.id   AF-A0A840EN04-F1
#
_cell.length_a   1.000
_cell.length_b   1.000
_cell.length_c   1.000
_cell.angle_alpha   90.00
_cell.angle_beta   90.00
_cell.angle_gamma   90.00
#
_symmetry.space_group_name_H-M   'P 1'
#
loop_
_entity.id
_entity.type
_entity.pdbx_description
1 polymer ?
#
loop_
_entity_poly.entity_id
_entity_poly.type
_entity_poly.pdbx_seq_one_letter_code
_entity_poly.pdbx_strand_id
1 'polypeptide(L)'
;MKAIKLSQKHIQGVALFTMFFMLFSCSKEQIEKFDDPFVHIMKGNQSRIEVNTQRRDVVSYYFYYSTKNNNKDLEVTYSVKTGNGLQQGRDFDLLTTENPLLFPSGIYKRPIQIQWLNRTVEDDEDNTLTITIEQTNLKEVNIGLPGPNHYQSEFIIEKKN
;
A
#
# COMPACT_ATOMS: atom_id res chain seq x y z
N MET A 1 -20.03 -17.41 -70.79
CA MET A 1 -18.77 -17.21 -70.05
C MET A 1 -18.93 -15.98 -69.15
N LYS A 2 -19.41 -16.17 -67.91
CA LYS A 2 -19.62 -15.09 -66.92
C LYS A 2 -18.64 -15.36 -65.79
N ALA A 3 -17.57 -14.58 -65.72
CA ALA A 3 -16.56 -14.73 -64.70
C ALA A 3 -16.34 -13.39 -63.99
N ILE A 4 -16.56 -13.44 -62.67
CA ILE A 4 -15.77 -12.74 -61.66
C ILE A 4 -15.87 -11.20 -61.70
N LYS A 5 -16.97 -10.67 -61.16
CA LYS A 5 -17.08 -9.25 -60.73
C LYS A 5 -17.57 -9.08 -59.28
N LEU A 6 -17.52 -10.14 -58.47
CA LEU A 6 -18.06 -10.14 -57.10
C LEU A 6 -17.00 -10.09 -55.98
N SER A 7 -15.71 -9.99 -56.30
CA SER A 7 -14.64 -10.19 -55.29
C SER A 7 -13.93 -8.90 -54.87
N GLN A 8 -13.85 -7.86 -55.72
CA GLN A 8 -12.92 -6.74 -55.47
C GLN A 8 -13.43 -5.67 -54.49
N LYS A 9 -14.74 -5.39 -54.47
CA LYS A 9 -15.34 -4.37 -53.57
C LYS A 9 -15.41 -4.82 -52.11
N HIS A 10 -15.64 -6.11 -51.87
CA HIS A 10 -15.64 -6.68 -50.52
C HIS A 10 -14.24 -6.76 -49.92
N ILE A 11 -13.22 -7.07 -50.74
CA ILE A 11 -11.82 -7.10 -50.29
C ILE A 11 -11.33 -5.70 -49.91
N GLN A 12 -11.70 -4.65 -50.66
CA GLN A 12 -11.36 -3.26 -50.32
C GLN A 12 -12.08 -2.77 -49.05
N GLY A 13 -13.35 -3.11 -48.87
CA GLY A 13 -14.10 -2.75 -47.66
C GLY A 13 -13.58 -3.46 -46.40
N VAL A 14 -13.21 -4.73 -46.53
CA VAL A 14 -12.60 -5.50 -45.42
C VAL A 14 -11.22 -4.94 -45.09
N ALA A 15 -10.35 -4.71 -46.08
CA ALA A 15 -9.00 -4.18 -45.85
C ALA A 15 -8.99 -2.79 -45.18
N LEU A 16 -9.94 -1.92 -45.55
CA LEU A 16 -10.06 -0.59 -44.95
C LEU A 16 -10.60 -0.64 -43.51
N PHE A 17 -11.46 -1.62 -43.20
CA PHE A 17 -11.98 -1.86 -41.85
C PHE A 17 -10.91 -2.47 -40.92
N THR A 18 -10.11 -3.43 -41.38
CA THR A 18 -9.02 -4.01 -40.57
C THR A 18 -7.92 -3.00 -40.26
N MET A 19 -7.66 -2.03 -41.15
CA MET A 19 -6.67 -0.98 -40.93
C MET A 19 -7.13 0.05 -39.88
N PHE A 20 -8.44 0.29 -39.76
CA PHE A 20 -9.00 1.20 -38.75
C PHE A 20 -8.93 0.63 -37.32
N PHE A 21 -9.02 -0.70 -37.16
CA PHE A 21 -8.88 -1.34 -35.84
C PHE A 21 -7.45 -1.38 -35.30
N MET A 22 -6.42 -1.24 -36.17
CA MET A 22 -5.03 -1.18 -35.71
C MET A 22 -4.65 0.15 -35.04
N LEU A 23 -5.45 1.20 -35.19
CA LEU A 23 -5.17 2.52 -34.59
C LEU A 23 -5.62 2.64 -33.12
N PHE A 24 -6.37 1.67 -32.60
CA PHE A 24 -6.85 1.66 -31.20
C PHE A 24 -5.98 0.83 -30.25
N SER A 25 -4.91 0.18 -30.73
CA SER A 25 -4.01 -0.61 -29.89
C SER A 25 -2.81 0.19 -29.37
N CYS A 26 -3.01 1.47 -29.03
CA CYS A 26 -2.08 2.22 -28.21
C CYS A 26 -2.78 2.58 -26.91
N SER A 27 -3.10 1.54 -26.12
CA SER A 27 -3.22 1.70 -24.68
C SER A 27 -1.85 2.22 -24.24
N LYS A 28 -1.74 3.51 -23.91
CA LYS A 28 -0.62 3.98 -23.11
C LYS A 28 -0.74 3.26 -21.78
N GLU A 29 -0.17 2.06 -21.68
CA GLU A 29 0.24 1.51 -20.40
C GLU A 29 1.15 2.59 -19.81
N GLN A 30 0.60 3.35 -18.87
CA GLN A 30 1.41 4.19 -18.01
C GLN A 30 2.25 3.20 -17.22
N ILE A 31 3.46 2.95 -17.70
CA ILE A 31 4.49 2.30 -16.92
C ILE A 31 4.73 3.27 -15.77
N GLU A 32 4.07 3.04 -14.64
CA GLU A 32 4.44 3.71 -13.40
C GLU A 32 5.93 3.50 -13.25
N LYS A 33 6.67 4.61 -13.18
CA LYS A 33 8.12 4.54 -13.09
C LYS A 33 8.41 3.93 -11.72
N PHE A 34 8.93 2.71 -11.70
CA PHE A 34 9.41 2.03 -10.49
C PHE A 34 10.49 2.82 -9.71
N ASP A 35 10.96 3.93 -10.28
CA ASP A 35 11.91 4.85 -9.70
C ASP A 35 11.28 5.96 -8.84
N ASP A 36 9.95 6.11 -8.88
CA ASP A 36 9.26 7.15 -8.10
C ASP A 36 9.32 6.81 -6.60
N PRO A 37 9.61 7.79 -5.73
CA PRO A 37 9.77 7.52 -4.31
C PRO A 37 8.43 7.17 -3.66
N PHE A 38 8.46 6.32 -2.64
CA PHE A 38 7.25 5.91 -1.93
C PHE A 38 7.51 5.57 -0.47
N VAL A 39 6.46 5.67 0.35
CA VAL A 39 6.44 5.23 1.74
C VAL A 39 5.44 4.10 1.93
N HIS A 40 5.83 3.06 2.67
CA HIS A 40 4.97 1.92 2.95
C HIS A 40 5.24 1.36 4.35
N ILE A 41 4.31 0.54 4.87
CA ILE A 41 4.45 -0.11 6.18
C ILE A 41 4.23 -1.62 6.04
N MET A 42 5.11 -2.41 6.64
CA MET A 42 5.01 -3.86 6.60
C MET A 42 5.75 -4.53 7.77
N LYS A 43 5.47 -5.81 7.98
CA LYS A 43 6.33 -6.69 8.76
C LYS A 43 6.48 -8.02 8.04
N GLY A 44 7.72 -8.46 7.80
CA GLY A 44 7.99 -9.73 7.12
C GLY A 44 7.39 -9.81 5.69
N ASN A 45 7.37 -8.70 4.95
CA ASN A 45 6.72 -8.56 3.63
C ASN A 45 5.19 -8.72 3.64
N GLN A 46 4.56 -8.70 4.81
CA GLN A 46 3.10 -8.80 4.94
C GLN A 46 2.52 -7.44 5.32
N SER A 47 1.33 -7.14 4.77
CA SER A 47 0.47 -6.02 5.19
C SER A 47 -0.47 -6.42 6.34
N ARG A 48 -0.51 -7.69 6.71
CA ARG A 48 -1.29 -8.22 7.84
C ARG A 48 -0.48 -9.25 8.60
N ILE A 49 -0.51 -9.18 9.93
CA ILE A 49 0.10 -10.18 10.80
C ILE A 49 -0.83 -10.55 11.96
N GLU A 50 -0.45 -11.60 12.67
CA GLU A 50 -1.08 -12.01 13.92
C GLU A 50 -0.10 -11.84 15.09
N VAL A 51 -0.64 -11.47 16.25
CA VAL A 51 0.09 -11.43 17.53
C VAL A 51 -0.67 -12.25 18.57
N ASN A 52 0.05 -13.05 19.35
CA ASN A 52 -0.57 -13.89 20.37
C ASN A 52 -0.94 -13.07 21.63
N THR A 53 -2.06 -13.42 22.27
CA THR A 53 -2.60 -12.79 23.48
C THR A 53 -1.67 -12.86 24.69
N GLN A 54 -0.71 -13.76 24.72
CA GLN A 54 0.22 -13.93 25.83
C GLN A 54 1.41 -12.96 25.80
N ARG A 55 1.55 -12.16 24.74
CA ARG A 55 2.66 -11.20 24.56
C ARG A 55 2.75 -10.17 25.69
N ARG A 56 3.98 -9.78 26.03
CA ARG A 56 4.34 -8.84 27.12
C ARG A 56 5.51 -7.93 26.72
N ASP A 57 5.69 -7.73 25.41
CA ASP A 57 6.86 -7.10 24.83
C ASP A 57 6.51 -5.83 24.06
N VAL A 58 7.54 -5.00 23.86
CA VAL A 58 7.47 -3.83 22.98
C VAL A 58 7.95 -4.22 21.59
N VAL A 59 7.14 -3.93 20.58
CA VAL A 59 7.41 -4.28 19.19
C VAL A 59 7.48 -3.02 18.35
N SER A 60 8.54 -2.93 17.53
CA SER A 60 8.65 -1.91 16.49
C SER A 60 8.02 -2.40 15.18
N TYR A 61 7.15 -1.57 14.61
CA TYR A 61 6.63 -1.70 13.25
C TYR A 61 7.16 -0.53 12.43
N TYR A 62 7.79 -0.81 11.28
CA TYR A 62 8.54 0.21 10.55
C TYR A 62 7.74 0.72 9.35
N PHE A 63 7.68 2.04 9.24
CA PHE A 63 7.46 2.71 7.98
C PHE A 63 8.79 2.74 7.23
N TYR A 64 8.76 2.43 5.94
CA TYR A 64 9.91 2.39 5.06
C TYR A 64 9.75 3.47 3.99
N TYR A 65 10.79 4.27 3.80
CA TYR A 65 10.88 5.25 2.75
C TYR A 65 11.83 4.74 1.68
N SER A 66 11.30 4.48 0.48
CA SER A 66 12.07 4.05 -0.69
C SER A 66 12.27 5.23 -1.62
N THR A 67 13.52 5.60 -1.87
CA THR A 67 13.88 6.70 -2.78
C THR A 67 15.33 6.55 -3.24
N LYS A 68 15.65 7.09 -4.42
CA LYS A 68 17.04 7.25 -4.90
C LYS A 68 17.75 8.43 -4.24
N ASN A 69 17.00 9.45 -3.82
CA ASN A 69 17.53 10.67 -3.21
C ASN A 69 16.77 11.00 -1.93
N ASN A 70 17.51 11.07 -0.82
CA ASN A 70 16.97 11.34 0.50
C ASN A 70 17.69 12.53 1.12
N ASN A 71 17.65 13.68 0.46
CA ASN A 71 18.33 14.91 0.88
C ASN A 71 17.39 15.92 1.57
N LYS A 72 16.10 15.60 1.68
CA LYS A 72 15.08 16.41 2.36
C LYS A 72 14.43 15.59 3.46
N ASP A 73 13.98 16.26 4.49
CA ASP A 73 13.17 15.65 5.52
C ASP A 73 11.78 15.30 4.95
N LEU A 74 11.32 14.09 5.23
CA LEU A 74 9.99 13.60 4.90
C LEU A 74 9.16 13.52 6.17
N GLU A 75 7.95 14.06 6.15
CA GLU A 75 6.98 13.92 7.23
C GLU A 75 5.85 13.00 6.75
N VAL A 76 5.55 11.98 7.55
CA VAL A 76 4.51 10.99 7.24
C VAL A 76 3.42 11.06 8.31
N THR A 77 2.24 11.57 7.96
CA THR A 77 1.07 11.50 8.84
C THR A 77 0.43 10.13 8.72
N TYR A 78 0.09 9.53 9.85
CA TYR A 78 -0.59 8.23 9.90
C TYR A 78 -1.76 8.25 10.89
N SER A 79 -2.67 7.30 10.76
CA SER A 79 -3.71 7.01 11.74
C SER A 79 -3.53 5.62 12.32
N VAL A 80 -4.02 5.42 13.55
CA VAL A 80 -4.14 4.11 14.18
C VAL A 80 -5.61 3.93 14.55
N LYS A 81 -6.25 2.95 13.93
CA LYS A 81 -7.64 2.57 14.23
C LYS A 81 -7.64 1.23 14.91
N THR A 82 -8.47 1.11 15.94
CA THR A 82 -8.61 -0.09 16.73
C THR A 82 -10.01 -0.65 16.50
N GLY A 83 -10.11 -1.94 16.22
CA GLY A 83 -11.38 -2.66 16.16
C GLY A 83 -12.07 -2.68 17.54
N ASN A 84 -13.35 -3.05 17.58
CA ASN A 84 -14.13 -3.00 18.82
C ASN A 84 -13.67 -4.00 19.89
N GLY A 85 -12.91 -5.03 19.52
CA GLY A 85 -12.38 -6.04 20.45
C GLY A 85 -11.09 -5.65 21.16
N LEU A 86 -10.44 -4.56 20.75
CA LEU A 86 -9.20 -4.07 21.37
C LEU A 86 -9.38 -2.70 22.02
N GLN A 87 -8.62 -2.47 23.08
CA GLN A 87 -8.61 -1.21 23.80
C GLN A 87 -7.19 -0.83 24.25
N GLN A 88 -6.78 0.41 23.95
CA GLN A 88 -5.52 0.96 24.45
C GLN A 88 -5.53 1.09 25.98
N GLY A 89 -4.42 0.79 26.66
CA GLY A 89 -4.31 0.70 28.11
C GLY A 89 -4.85 -0.61 28.71
N ARG A 90 -5.52 -1.45 27.90
CA ARG A 90 -6.03 -2.76 28.30
C ARG A 90 -5.32 -3.90 27.58
N ASP A 91 -5.21 -3.81 26.26
CA ASP A 91 -4.69 -4.87 25.39
C ASP A 91 -3.34 -4.53 24.76
N PHE A 92 -3.08 -3.23 24.59
CA PHE A 92 -1.84 -2.67 24.07
C PHE A 92 -1.67 -1.22 24.55
N ASP A 93 -0.44 -0.71 24.45
CA ASP A 93 -0.13 0.72 24.58
C ASP A 93 0.64 1.19 23.35
N LEU A 94 0.13 2.24 22.68
CA LEU A 94 0.86 2.92 21.62
C LEU A 94 1.88 3.87 22.26
N LEU A 95 3.17 3.52 22.15
CA LEU A 95 4.26 4.27 22.78
C LEU A 95 4.76 5.42 21.89
N THR A 96 4.67 5.27 20.57
CA THR A 96 5.05 6.34 19.64
C THR A 96 3.91 7.35 19.51
N THR A 97 4.15 8.57 20.01
CA THR A 97 3.21 9.69 19.99
C THR A 97 3.51 10.71 18.89
N GLU A 98 4.66 10.60 18.23
CA GLU A 98 5.08 11.48 17.15
C GLU A 98 4.18 11.30 15.92
N ASN A 99 3.44 12.35 15.54
CA ASN A 99 2.63 12.38 14.34
C ASN A 99 2.51 13.84 13.86
N PRO A 100 3.00 14.20 12.66
CA PRO A 100 3.61 13.32 11.65
C PRO A 100 4.94 12.71 12.10
N LEU A 101 5.22 11.50 11.61
CA LEU A 101 6.48 10.78 11.83
C LEU A 101 7.57 11.40 10.94
N LEU A 102 8.59 12.01 11.54
CA LEU A 102 9.67 12.65 10.81
C LEU A 102 10.70 11.62 10.34
N PHE A 103 11.05 11.67 9.06
CA PHE A 103 12.18 11.00 8.44
C PHE A 103 13.22 12.08 8.12
N PRO A 104 14.23 12.28 8.97
CA PRO A 104 15.32 13.18 8.64
C PRO A 104 16.01 12.73 7.35
N SER A 105 16.58 13.69 6.63
CA SER A 105 17.45 13.46 5.48
C SER A 105 18.45 12.33 5.74
N GLY A 106 18.51 11.36 4.83
CA GLY A 106 19.33 10.15 4.94
C GLY A 106 18.72 8.99 5.75
N ILE A 107 17.56 9.16 6.39
CA ILE A 107 16.86 8.10 7.13
C ILE A 107 15.78 7.44 6.26
N TYR A 108 15.83 6.12 6.14
CA TYR A 108 14.95 5.33 5.26
C TYR A 108 13.92 4.48 6.00
N LYS A 109 13.96 4.43 7.33
CA LYS A 109 12.95 3.71 8.13
C LYS A 109 12.73 4.38 9.48
N ARG A 110 11.49 4.42 9.93
CA ARG A 110 11.10 4.94 11.25
C ARG A 110 10.14 3.99 11.93
N PRO A 111 10.33 3.67 13.22
CA PRO A 111 9.45 2.77 13.95
C PRO A 111 8.25 3.52 14.54
N ILE A 112 7.11 2.85 14.57
CA ILE A 112 6.10 3.00 15.62
C ILE A 112 6.26 1.86 16.62
N GLN A 113 6.17 2.16 17.90
CA GLN A 113 6.35 1.21 18.97
C GLN A 113 5.01 0.95 19.66
N ILE A 114 4.65 -0.32 19.75
CA ILE A 114 3.46 -0.79 20.46
C ILE A 114 3.91 -1.78 21.51
N GLN A 115 3.53 -1.52 22.76
CA GLN A 115 3.63 -2.50 23.84
C GLN A 115 2.39 -3.40 23.81
N TRP A 116 2.58 -4.71 23.71
CA TRP A 116 1.50 -5.66 23.82
C TRP A 116 1.33 -6.12 25.27
N LEU A 117 0.08 -6.15 25.73
CA LEU A 117 -0.28 -6.57 27.08
C LEU A 117 -0.87 -7.99 27.05
N ASN A 118 -0.51 -8.80 28.04
CA ASN A 118 -0.99 -10.18 28.10
C ASN A 118 -2.45 -10.20 28.53
N ARG A 119 -3.32 -10.52 27.58
CA ARG A 119 -4.77 -10.54 27.75
C ARG A 119 -5.44 -11.28 26.61
N THR A 120 -6.36 -12.18 26.95
CA THR A 120 -7.26 -12.86 26.02
C THR A 120 -8.19 -11.86 25.33
N VAL A 121 -8.68 -12.22 24.16
CA VAL A 121 -9.63 -11.42 23.37
C VAL A 121 -10.89 -12.24 23.08
N GLU A 122 -12.00 -11.56 22.81
CA GLU A 122 -13.27 -12.21 22.43
C GLU A 122 -13.22 -12.60 20.95
N ASP A 123 -13.42 -13.88 20.63
CA ASP A 123 -13.21 -14.41 19.28
C ASP A 123 -14.22 -13.88 18.24
N ASP A 124 -15.34 -13.30 18.68
CA ASP A 124 -16.40 -12.74 17.84
C ASP A 124 -16.30 -11.21 17.64
N GLU A 125 -15.32 -10.56 18.25
CA GLU A 125 -15.06 -9.12 18.09
C GLU A 125 -13.94 -8.83 17.07
N ASP A 126 -13.88 -7.60 16.56
CA ASP A 126 -12.78 -7.15 15.72
C ASP A 126 -11.54 -6.86 16.57
N ASN A 127 -10.66 -7.87 16.64
CA ASN A 127 -9.42 -7.82 17.41
C ASN A 127 -8.23 -7.23 16.63
N THR A 128 -8.49 -6.28 15.73
CA THR A 128 -7.46 -5.68 14.88
C THR A 128 -7.03 -4.29 15.33
N LEU A 129 -5.76 -3.99 15.09
CA LEU A 129 -5.19 -2.65 15.12
C LEU A 129 -4.65 -2.37 13.71
N THR A 130 -5.17 -1.33 13.08
CA THR A 130 -4.83 -0.93 11.71
C THR A 130 -4.07 0.39 11.73
N ILE A 131 -2.87 0.39 11.17
CA ILE A 131 -2.06 1.59 10.94
C ILE A 131 -2.19 1.96 9.47
N THR A 132 -2.63 3.18 9.18
CA THR A 132 -2.84 3.66 7.80
C THR A 132 -1.99 4.90 7.56
N ILE A 133 -1.26 4.92 6.43
CA ILE A 133 -0.55 6.11 5.96
C ILE A 133 -1.58 7.06 5.34
N GLU A 134 -1.70 8.28 5.87
CA GLU A 134 -2.72 9.23 5.44
C GLU A 134 -2.18 10.22 4.40
N GLN A 135 -0.98 10.77 4.65
CA GLN A 135 -0.36 11.78 3.79
C GLN A 135 1.14 11.90 4.04
N THR A 136 1.82 12.50 3.06
CA THR A 136 3.22 12.94 3.13
C THR A 136 3.29 14.44 2.84
N ASN A 137 4.32 15.13 3.37
CA ASN A 137 4.56 16.54 3.04
C ASN A 137 5.16 16.75 1.63
N LEU A 138 5.79 15.72 1.05
CA LEU A 138 6.42 15.75 -0.27
C LEU A 138 5.49 15.16 -1.33
N LYS A 139 5.05 15.99 -2.27
CA LYS A 139 4.07 15.59 -3.32
C LYS A 139 4.60 14.50 -4.26
N GLU A 140 5.91 14.40 -4.40
CA GLU A 140 6.57 13.39 -5.21
C GLU A 140 6.60 12.00 -4.56
N VAL A 141 6.34 11.90 -3.25
CA VAL A 141 6.39 10.64 -2.50
C VAL A 141 5.02 9.99 -2.48
N ASN A 142 4.91 8.83 -3.15
CA ASN A 142 3.70 8.03 -3.20
C ASN A 142 3.46 7.26 -1.89
N ILE A 143 2.22 6.85 -1.65
CA ILE A 143 1.82 6.02 -0.51
C ILE A 143 1.59 4.58 -0.98
N GLY A 144 2.12 3.63 -0.23
CA GLY A 144 2.10 2.20 -0.56
C GLY A 144 3.17 1.83 -1.60
N LEU A 145 3.23 0.55 -1.91
CA LEU A 145 4.04 0.03 -2.99
C LEU A 145 3.55 0.58 -4.34
N PRO A 146 4.45 0.84 -5.30
CA PRO A 146 4.08 1.18 -6.67
C PRO A 146 3.10 0.16 -7.27
N GLY A 147 2.15 0.66 -8.04
CA GLY A 147 1.06 -0.09 -8.65
C GLY A 147 -0.32 0.44 -8.25
N PRO A 148 -1.36 0.10 -9.04
CA PRO A 148 -2.70 0.68 -8.91
C PRO A 148 -3.41 0.39 -7.57
N ASN A 149 -2.94 -0.63 -6.85
CA ASN A 149 -3.56 -1.07 -5.60
C ASN A 149 -2.93 -0.44 -4.35
N HIS A 150 -1.79 0.24 -4.48
CA HIS A 150 -1.09 0.87 -3.35
C HIS A 150 -0.94 -0.05 -2.13
N TYR A 151 -0.55 -1.33 -2.36
CA TYR A 151 -0.39 -2.31 -1.28
C TYR A 151 0.54 -1.78 -0.20
N GLN A 152 0.32 -2.17 1.07
CA GLN A 152 1.13 -1.70 2.21
C GLN A 152 1.05 -0.19 2.50
N SER A 153 0.01 0.48 1.98
CA SER A 153 -0.46 1.77 2.49
C SER A 153 -1.09 1.64 3.89
N GLU A 154 -1.57 0.44 4.21
CA GLU A 154 -2.06 0.05 5.53
C GLU A 154 -1.33 -1.20 6.03
N PHE A 155 -1.27 -1.33 7.36
CA PHE A 155 -0.76 -2.50 8.06
C PHE A 155 -1.71 -2.91 9.19
N ILE A 156 -2.19 -4.14 9.14
CA ILE A 156 -3.17 -4.68 10.07
C ILE A 156 -2.50 -5.68 11.00
N ILE A 157 -2.73 -5.53 12.30
CA ILE A 157 -2.24 -6.44 13.33
C ILE A 157 -3.45 -7.03 14.03
N GLU A 158 -3.64 -8.34 13.92
CA GLU A 158 -4.73 -9.05 14.58
C GLU A 158 -4.23 -9.76 15.83
N LYS A 159 -4.86 -9.52 16.98
CA LYS A 159 -4.54 -10.22 18.22
C LYS A 159 -5.37 -11.51 18.33
N LYS A 160 -4.74 -12.65 18.63
CA LYS A 160 -5.38 -13.97 18.70
C LYS A 160 -5.00 -14.77 19.93
N ASN A 161 -5.96 -15.54 20.46
CA ASN A 161 -5.79 -16.47 21.56
C ASN A 161 -4.72 -17.54 21.29
#